data_AF-A0AAD9PJU1-F1
#
_entry.id   AF-A0AAD9PJU1-F1
#
_cell.length_a   1.000
_cell.length_b   1.000
_cell.length_c   1.000
_cell.angle_alpha   90.00
_cell.angle_beta   90.00
_cell.angle_gamma   90.00
#
_symmetry.space_group_name_H-M   'P 1'
#
loop_
_entity.id
_entity.type
_entity.pdbx_description
1 polymer ?
#
loop_
_entity_poly.entity_id
_entity_poly.type
_entity_poly.pdbx_seq_one_letter_code
_entity_poly.pdbx_strand_id
1 'polypeptide(L)'
;MSVGRCMYSRRVLVGLKGPNYALRAFTTQKSGTAISDECISIDDAREFLIWKCKIVTGIVGTVISLYGSYLFISSDYDVRRARRRFSMHVNGLIYGNDLLPRQYALINSQYNVALECELKRELAKYFINLDNLKENGVRRSDVLALLEALGIPLDNHVIEKFINRGDGDLKELRKISGCSIQEFGELLEYLVIEQRINSNDAFESNLLSKIKEINSKLDNMHVETRPTFRLGNPYIAGAAKEIAQELLKYNVPDHSEEILQVTNELDRNTRFKEKLETKAKLTNIEQRRLNFINDEIDRLQKELGRLHHKNNLLHYK
;
A
#
# COMPACT_ATOMS: atom_id res chain seq x y z
N MET A 1 -16.68 -38.88 43.51
CA MET A 1 -16.90 -40.09 42.68
C MET A 1 -16.67 -39.72 41.22
N SER A 2 -15.86 -40.52 40.52
CA SER A 2 -15.52 -40.56 39.07
C SER A 2 -15.25 -39.23 38.34
N VAL A 3 -14.02 -38.86 37.97
CA VAL A 3 -12.93 -39.50 37.16
C VAL A 3 -13.24 -39.62 35.66
N GLY A 4 -12.43 -38.91 34.86
CA GLY A 4 -12.02 -39.29 33.50
C GLY A 4 -12.45 -38.32 32.40
N ARG A 5 -11.63 -37.91 31.41
CA ARG A 5 -10.23 -38.18 31.07
C ARG A 5 -9.70 -37.03 30.22
N CYS A 6 -8.41 -36.80 30.40
CA CYS A 6 -7.50 -36.04 29.56
C CYS A 6 -7.26 -36.76 28.22
N MET A 7 -7.17 -36.04 27.10
CA MET A 7 -6.28 -36.41 25.99
C MET A 7 -5.78 -35.17 25.24
N TYR A 8 -4.50 -34.87 25.50
CA TYR A 8 -3.57 -34.21 24.59
C TYR A 8 -3.58 -34.91 23.23
N SER A 9 -3.68 -34.15 22.13
CA SER A 9 -3.22 -34.63 20.83
C SER A 9 -2.08 -33.76 20.32
N ARG A 10 -0.97 -34.46 20.08
CA ARG A 10 0.37 -33.97 19.77
C ARG A 10 0.42 -33.24 18.42
N ARG A 11 1.24 -32.18 18.40
CA ARG A 11 1.94 -31.70 17.21
C ARG A 11 2.62 -32.87 16.50
N VAL A 12 2.28 -33.11 15.24
CA VAL A 12 3.13 -33.89 14.33
C VAL A 12 3.82 -32.90 13.40
N LEU A 13 5.06 -32.58 13.79
CA LEU A 13 6.10 -32.06 12.90
C LEU A 13 6.40 -33.14 11.86
N VAL A 14 5.90 -32.98 10.64
CA VAL A 14 6.47 -33.70 9.48
C VAL A 14 7.56 -32.82 8.91
N GLY A 15 8.78 -33.03 9.41
CA GLY A 15 9.98 -32.51 8.78
C GLY A 15 10.14 -33.12 7.40
N LEU A 16 10.06 -32.28 6.37
CA LEU A 16 10.53 -32.56 5.02
C LEU A 16 12.05 -32.79 5.08
N LYS A 17 12.45 -34.04 5.31
CA LYS A 17 13.82 -34.51 5.02
C LYS A 17 13.95 -34.61 3.51
N GLY A 18 14.89 -33.84 2.96
CA GLY A 18 15.25 -33.84 1.55
C GLY A 18 15.75 -35.20 1.04
N PRO A 19 15.94 -35.33 -0.28
CA PRO A 19 16.31 -36.59 -0.92
C PRO A 19 17.80 -36.85 -0.71
N ASN A 20 18.16 -37.51 0.39
CA ASN A 20 19.48 -38.07 0.57
C ASN A 20 19.50 -39.52 0.07
N TYR A 21 20.17 -39.66 -1.08
CA TYR A 21 20.74 -40.85 -1.67
C TYR A 21 21.25 -41.89 -0.65
N ALA A 22 20.74 -43.12 -0.77
CA ALA A 22 21.36 -44.36 -0.29
C ALA A 22 20.78 -45.46 -1.20
N LEU A 23 21.46 -46.00 -2.23
CA LEU A 23 22.79 -46.62 -2.23
C LEU A 23 22.90 -47.74 -1.18
N ARG A 24 22.00 -48.73 -1.28
CA ARG A 24 22.18 -50.11 -0.79
C ARG A 24 21.05 -51.04 -1.26
N ALA A 25 21.26 -51.68 -2.40
CA ALA A 25 20.70 -53.00 -2.71
C ALA A 25 21.44 -53.60 -3.91
N PHE A 26 22.71 -53.96 -3.69
CA PHE A 26 23.39 -54.97 -4.50
C PHE A 26 23.80 -56.10 -3.57
N THR A 27 23.77 -57.33 -4.11
CA THR A 27 23.99 -58.65 -3.48
C THR A 27 22.69 -59.19 -2.85
N THR A 28 22.07 -60.31 -3.27
CA THR A 28 22.46 -61.48 -4.06
C THR A 28 21.22 -62.23 -4.57
N GLN A 29 21.12 -62.52 -5.87
CA GLN A 29 20.82 -63.88 -6.36
C GLN A 29 21.10 -63.99 -7.87
N LYS A 30 22.14 -64.77 -8.19
CA LYS A 30 22.49 -65.24 -9.53
C LYS A 30 21.58 -66.42 -9.88
N SER A 31 20.87 -66.33 -11.01
CA SER A 31 20.71 -67.48 -11.92
C SER A 31 20.23 -66.98 -13.30
N GLY A 32 21.12 -67.16 -14.28
CA GLY A 32 20.97 -67.09 -15.73
C GLY A 32 19.74 -66.48 -16.38
N THR A 33 19.96 -65.45 -17.21
CA THR A 33 20.06 -65.61 -18.67
C THR A 33 20.65 -64.36 -19.32
N ALA A 34 21.23 -64.58 -20.51
CA ALA A 34 21.98 -63.69 -21.37
C ALA A 34 21.47 -62.24 -21.52
N ILE A 35 22.43 -61.31 -21.49
CA ILE A 35 22.69 -60.26 -22.49
C ILE A 35 21.44 -59.67 -23.16
N SER A 36 21.03 -58.51 -22.66
CA SER A 36 20.75 -57.37 -23.53
C SER A 36 21.05 -56.10 -22.74
N ASP A 37 21.89 -55.25 -23.32
CA ASP A 37 22.25 -53.92 -22.86
C ASP A 37 21.02 -53.10 -22.45
N GLU A 38 20.72 -53.02 -21.15
CA GLU A 38 19.95 -51.90 -20.61
C GLU A 38 20.91 -50.73 -20.33
N CYS A 39 21.57 -50.26 -21.40
CA CYS A 39 21.86 -48.84 -21.49
C CYS A 39 20.49 -48.16 -21.64
N ILE A 40 19.80 -47.92 -20.52
CA ILE A 40 18.74 -46.92 -20.49
C ILE A 40 19.42 -45.63 -20.95
N SER A 41 19.19 -45.29 -22.21
CA SER A 41 19.80 -44.15 -22.86
C SER A 41 19.54 -42.94 -21.99
N ILE A 42 20.58 -42.18 -21.67
CA ILE A 42 20.47 -40.92 -20.93
C ILE A 42 19.47 -39.98 -21.64
N ASP A 43 19.27 -40.16 -22.95
CA ASP A 43 18.29 -39.43 -23.74
C ASP A 43 16.84 -39.83 -23.41
N ASP A 44 16.53 -41.12 -23.19
CA ASP A 44 15.18 -41.59 -22.81
C ASP A 44 14.79 -41.07 -21.41
N ALA A 45 15.75 -41.05 -20.48
CA ALA A 45 15.54 -40.49 -19.14
C ALA A 45 15.31 -38.97 -19.18
N ARG A 46 15.98 -38.25 -20.09
CA ARG A 46 15.78 -36.81 -20.31
C ARG A 46 14.43 -36.52 -20.94
N GLU A 47 14.02 -37.27 -21.97
CA GLU A 47 12.71 -37.11 -22.60
C GLU A 47 11.57 -37.34 -21.61
N PHE A 48 11.69 -38.38 -20.78
CA PHE A 48 10.70 -38.66 -19.74
C PHE A 48 10.64 -37.55 -18.67
N LEU A 49 11.77 -36.96 -18.31
CA LEU A 49 11.83 -35.84 -17.36
C LEU A 49 11.21 -34.57 -17.96
N ILE A 50 11.49 -34.29 -19.23
CA ILE A 50 10.88 -33.17 -19.97
C ILE A 50 9.36 -33.34 -20.04
N TRP A 51 8.88 -34.56 -20.33
CA TRP A 51 7.46 -34.87 -20.38
C TRP A 51 6.79 -34.68 -19.01
N LYS A 52 7.41 -35.16 -17.94
CA LYS A 52 6.94 -34.91 -16.57
C LYS A 52 6.89 -33.42 -16.23
N CYS A 53 7.92 -32.66 -16.57
CA CYS A 53 7.94 -31.21 -16.37
C CYS A 53 6.80 -30.52 -17.13
N LYS A 54 6.51 -30.92 -18.38
CA LYS A 54 5.39 -30.39 -19.18
C LYS A 54 4.03 -30.68 -18.53
N ILE A 55 3.84 -31.87 -17.98
CA ILE A 55 2.60 -32.23 -17.28
C ILE A 55 2.46 -31.41 -15.99
N VAL A 56 3.53 -31.33 -15.20
CA VAL A 56 3.51 -30.58 -13.94
C VAL A 56 3.25 -29.09 -14.21
N THR A 57 3.89 -28.48 -15.20
CA THR A 57 3.63 -27.07 -15.55
C THR A 57 2.21 -26.85 -16.06
N GLY A 58 1.66 -27.79 -16.83
CA GLY A 58 0.25 -27.77 -17.25
C GLY A 58 -0.72 -27.83 -16.06
N ILE A 59 -0.51 -28.75 -15.12
CA ILE A 59 -1.35 -28.89 -13.92
C ILE A 59 -1.22 -27.65 -13.04
N VAL A 60 0.00 -27.19 -12.76
CA VAL A 60 0.22 -26.00 -11.93
C VAL A 60 -0.39 -24.76 -12.59
N GLY A 61 -0.24 -24.60 -13.90
CA GLY A 61 -0.84 -23.49 -14.65
C GLY A 61 -2.36 -23.48 -14.59
N THR A 62 -3.02 -24.64 -14.72
CA THR A 62 -4.48 -24.73 -14.61
C THR A 62 -4.98 -24.42 -13.20
N VAL A 63 -4.29 -24.90 -12.16
CA VAL A 63 -4.63 -24.58 -10.76
C VAL A 63 -4.47 -23.08 -10.48
N ILE A 64 -3.37 -22.46 -10.90
CA ILE A 64 -3.14 -21.02 -10.72
C ILE A 64 -4.20 -20.20 -11.48
N SER A 65 -4.57 -20.62 -12.69
CA SER A 65 -5.59 -19.94 -13.50
C SER A 65 -6.99 -20.02 -12.88
N LEU A 66 -7.40 -21.20 -12.42
CA LEU A 66 -8.65 -21.40 -11.69
C LEU A 66 -8.69 -20.57 -10.41
N TYR A 67 -7.58 -20.56 -9.66
CA TYR A 67 -7.46 -19.78 -8.44
C TYR A 67 -7.50 -18.27 -8.70
N GLY A 68 -6.81 -17.79 -9.73
CA GLY A 68 -6.84 -16.39 -10.15
C GLY A 68 -8.25 -15.96 -10.56
N SER A 69 -8.97 -16.81 -11.28
CA SER A 69 -10.36 -16.57 -11.68
C SER A 69 -11.30 -16.50 -10.47
N TYR A 70 -11.17 -17.43 -9.53
CA TYR A 70 -11.89 -17.41 -8.25
C TYR A 70 -11.62 -16.13 -7.46
N LEU A 71 -10.35 -15.72 -7.39
CA LEU A 71 -9.93 -14.53 -6.66
C LEU A 71 -10.45 -13.24 -7.33
N PHE A 72 -10.53 -13.23 -8.66
CA PHE A 72 -11.06 -12.13 -9.43
C PHE A 72 -12.57 -11.96 -9.20
N ILE A 73 -13.34 -13.05 -9.22
CA ILE A 73 -14.77 -13.04 -8.92
C ILE A 73 -15.03 -12.63 -7.47
N SER A 74 -14.29 -13.20 -6.52
CA SER A 74 -14.43 -12.84 -5.09
C SER A 74 -13.92 -11.44 -4.73
N SER A 75 -13.29 -10.75 -5.68
CA SER A 75 -12.82 -9.36 -5.54
C SER A 75 -13.71 -8.36 -6.31
N ASP A 76 -14.96 -8.74 -6.61
CA ASP A 76 -15.95 -7.90 -7.30
C ASP A 76 -15.45 -7.37 -8.66
N TYR A 77 -14.67 -8.19 -9.39
CA TYR A 77 -14.10 -7.86 -10.71
C TYR A 77 -13.08 -6.71 -10.72
N ASP A 78 -12.59 -6.25 -9.57
CA ASP A 78 -11.50 -5.27 -9.50
C ASP A 78 -10.12 -5.96 -9.59
N VAL A 79 -9.42 -5.70 -10.70
CA VAL A 79 -8.07 -6.19 -10.98
C VAL A 79 -7.07 -5.76 -9.90
N ARG A 80 -7.21 -4.55 -9.34
CA ARG A 80 -6.27 -4.03 -8.33
C ARG A 80 -6.45 -4.74 -6.99
N ARG A 81 -7.70 -4.93 -6.57
CA ARG A 81 -8.07 -5.69 -5.36
C ARG A 81 -7.65 -7.16 -5.48
N ALA A 82 -7.90 -7.79 -6.64
CA ALA A 82 -7.50 -9.16 -6.93
C ALA A 82 -5.97 -9.34 -6.91
N ARG A 83 -5.22 -8.48 -7.61
CA ARG A 83 -3.75 -8.53 -7.65
C ARG A 83 -3.14 -8.44 -6.25
N ARG A 84 -3.70 -7.60 -5.37
CA ARG A 84 -3.19 -7.45 -4.01
C ARG A 84 -3.46 -8.67 -3.14
N ARG A 85 -4.69 -9.19 -3.14
CA ARG A 85 -5.02 -10.43 -2.41
C ARG A 85 -4.15 -11.59 -2.90
N PHE A 86 -3.94 -11.67 -4.21
CA PHE A 86 -3.04 -12.67 -4.80
C PHE A 86 -1.61 -12.50 -4.28
N SER A 87 -1.08 -11.27 -4.31
CA SER A 87 0.25 -10.97 -3.77
C SER A 87 0.36 -11.28 -2.28
N MET A 88 -0.69 -11.06 -1.48
CA MET A 88 -0.68 -11.40 -0.05
C MET A 88 -0.62 -12.90 0.16
N HIS A 89 -1.41 -13.68 -0.59
CA HIS A 89 -1.39 -15.14 -0.49
C HIS A 89 -0.09 -15.74 -1.02
N VAL A 90 0.47 -15.23 -2.12
CA VAL A 90 1.77 -15.67 -2.63
C VAL A 90 2.89 -15.29 -1.66
N ASN A 91 2.89 -14.07 -1.13
CA ASN A 91 3.88 -13.65 -0.13
C ASN A 91 3.74 -14.46 1.17
N GLY A 92 2.52 -14.77 1.61
CA GLY A 92 2.27 -15.65 2.77
C GLY A 92 2.76 -17.08 2.55
N LEU A 93 2.67 -17.58 1.31
CA LEU A 93 3.19 -18.90 0.94
C LEU A 93 4.73 -18.94 0.95
N ILE A 94 5.39 -17.87 0.49
CA ILE A 94 6.85 -17.79 0.37
C ILE A 94 7.53 -17.42 1.70
N TYR A 95 6.96 -16.46 2.44
CA TYR A 95 7.57 -15.85 3.63
C TYR A 95 6.92 -16.28 4.96
N GLY A 96 5.87 -17.11 4.92
CA GLY A 96 5.08 -17.50 6.08
C GLY A 96 3.86 -16.59 6.31
N ASN A 97 2.80 -17.14 6.91
CA ASN A 97 1.49 -16.47 7.07
C ASN A 97 1.51 -15.25 8.01
N ASP A 98 2.62 -14.99 8.69
CA ASP A 98 2.75 -13.91 9.65
C ASP A 98 3.37 -12.68 8.99
N LEU A 99 2.59 -12.00 8.13
CA LEU A 99 2.90 -10.60 7.84
C LEU A 99 2.88 -9.85 9.18
N LEU A 100 3.86 -8.97 9.40
CA LEU A 100 3.91 -8.14 10.60
C LEU A 100 2.54 -7.43 10.76
N PRO A 101 1.97 -7.34 11.98
CA PRO A 101 0.67 -6.69 12.20
C PRO A 101 0.56 -5.30 11.57
N ARG A 102 1.68 -4.58 11.50
CA ARG A 102 1.81 -3.29 10.83
C ARG A 102 1.54 -3.35 9.31
N GLN A 103 2.01 -4.40 8.63
CA GLN A 103 1.78 -4.60 7.20
C GLN A 103 0.33 -5.01 6.93
N TYR A 104 -0.26 -5.88 7.76
CA TYR A 104 -1.69 -6.16 7.71
C TYR A 104 -2.52 -4.89 7.92
N ALA A 105 -2.20 -4.09 8.93
CA ALA A 105 -2.87 -2.82 9.18
C ALA A 105 -2.69 -1.83 8.02
N LEU A 106 -1.50 -1.75 7.42
CA LEU A 106 -1.24 -0.88 6.25
C LEU A 106 -2.00 -1.33 5.00
N ILE A 107 -2.25 -2.62 4.85
CA ILE A 107 -3.02 -3.14 3.72
C ILE A 107 -4.53 -2.98 3.97
N ASN A 108 -4.97 -3.23 5.20
CA ASN A 108 -6.38 -3.10 5.61
C ASN A 108 -6.83 -1.64 5.77
N SER A 109 -5.91 -0.71 6.04
CA SER A 109 -6.19 0.73 6.14
C SER A 109 -6.35 1.42 4.79
N GLN A 110 -6.04 0.72 3.68
CA GLN A 110 -6.23 1.31 2.38
C GLN A 110 -7.71 1.27 2.02
N TYR A 111 -8.30 2.46 1.97
CA TYR A 111 -9.59 2.70 1.34
C TYR A 111 -9.57 2.09 -0.06
N ASN A 112 -10.27 0.99 -0.27
CA ASN A 112 -10.12 0.12 -1.44
C ASN A 112 -11.48 -0.10 -2.10
N VAL A 113 -11.74 0.72 -3.10
CA VAL A 113 -13.04 0.86 -3.78
C VAL A 113 -12.72 1.09 -5.25
N ALA A 114 -13.45 0.46 -6.18
CA ALA A 114 -13.23 0.57 -7.63
C ALA A 114 -13.82 1.85 -8.27
N LEU A 115 -14.10 2.88 -7.47
CA LEU A 115 -14.53 4.19 -7.95
C LEU A 115 -13.38 4.95 -8.62
N GLU A 116 -13.73 5.93 -9.46
CA GLU A 116 -12.78 6.87 -10.03
C GLU A 116 -11.91 7.55 -8.93
N CYS A 117 -10.63 7.76 -9.24
CA CYS A 117 -9.64 8.27 -8.27
C CYS A 117 -10.04 9.63 -7.67
N GLU A 118 -10.62 10.51 -8.49
CA GLU A 118 -11.11 11.81 -8.03
C GLU A 118 -12.30 11.67 -7.08
N LEU A 119 -13.30 10.88 -7.46
CA LEU A 119 -14.47 10.61 -6.62
C LEU A 119 -14.08 10.00 -5.29
N LYS A 120 -13.17 9.03 -5.32
CA LYS A 120 -12.60 8.43 -4.12
C LYS A 120 -11.96 9.46 -3.18
N ARG A 121 -11.20 10.42 -3.73
CA ARG A 121 -10.56 11.48 -2.94
C ARG A 121 -11.60 12.41 -2.32
N GLU A 122 -12.59 12.84 -3.09
CA GLU A 122 -13.64 13.74 -2.62
C GLU A 122 -14.53 13.07 -1.56
N LEU A 123 -14.81 11.78 -1.70
CA LEU A 123 -15.53 11.00 -0.69
C LEU A 123 -14.73 10.88 0.60
N ALA A 124 -13.43 10.61 0.51
CA ALA A 124 -12.57 10.56 1.68
C ALA A 124 -12.51 11.92 2.40
N LYS A 125 -12.42 13.01 1.63
CA LYS A 125 -12.47 14.37 2.17
C LYS A 125 -13.77 14.66 2.90
N TYR A 126 -14.91 14.33 2.27
CA TYR A 126 -16.23 14.49 2.88
C TYR A 126 -16.34 13.69 4.19
N PHE A 127 -15.96 12.41 4.15
CA PHE A 127 -16.04 11.52 5.30
C PHE A 127 -15.18 12.02 6.47
N ILE A 128 -13.92 12.38 6.21
CA ILE A 128 -13.01 12.89 7.25
C ILE A 128 -13.52 14.21 7.84
N ASN A 129 -14.05 15.11 7.00
CA ASN A 129 -14.64 16.35 7.50
C ASN A 129 -15.85 16.08 8.40
N LEU A 130 -16.73 15.16 8.00
CA LEU A 130 -17.90 14.77 8.77
C LEU A 130 -17.51 14.10 10.09
N ASP A 131 -16.50 13.23 10.07
CA ASP A 131 -15.95 12.54 11.25
C ASP A 131 -15.36 13.55 12.25
N ASN A 132 -14.60 14.52 11.76
CA ASN A 132 -14.02 15.59 12.58
C ASN A 132 -15.08 16.52 13.20
N LEU A 133 -16.24 16.66 12.56
CA LEU A 133 -17.33 17.51 13.04
C LEU A 133 -18.15 16.84 14.16
N LYS A 134 -18.09 15.51 14.31
CA LYS A 134 -18.95 14.75 15.22
C LYS A 134 -18.14 14.04 16.30
N GLU A 135 -18.54 14.19 17.56
CA GLU A 135 -17.89 13.51 18.68
C GLU A 135 -18.02 11.98 18.62
N ASN A 136 -19.08 11.48 17.98
CA ASN A 136 -19.36 10.04 17.87
C ASN A 136 -18.92 9.43 16.53
N GLY A 137 -18.12 10.17 15.75
CA GLY A 137 -17.73 9.82 14.40
C GLY A 137 -18.91 9.72 13.41
N VAL A 138 -18.64 9.16 12.23
CA VAL A 138 -19.64 8.98 11.17
C VAL A 138 -20.56 7.80 11.48
N ARG A 139 -21.88 8.04 11.47
CA ARG A 139 -22.91 7.00 11.61
C ARG A 139 -23.51 6.62 10.27
N ARG A 140 -24.09 5.43 10.17
CA ARG A 140 -24.81 5.00 8.96
C ARG A 140 -25.95 5.97 8.60
N SER A 141 -26.64 6.54 9.59
CA SER A 141 -27.66 7.58 9.41
C SER A 141 -27.15 8.80 8.65
N ASP A 142 -25.89 9.16 8.84
CA ASP A 142 -25.28 10.33 8.21
C ASP A 142 -25.00 10.07 6.74
N VAL A 143 -24.58 8.85 6.43
CA VAL A 143 -24.43 8.35 5.06
C VAL A 143 -25.79 8.36 4.35
N LEU A 144 -26.86 7.90 5.02
CA LEU A 144 -28.21 7.94 4.45
C LEU A 144 -28.67 9.38 4.17
N ALA A 145 -28.40 10.32 5.09
CA ALA A 145 -28.70 11.74 4.87
C ALA A 145 -27.92 12.34 3.68
N LEU A 146 -26.66 11.91 3.48
CA LEU A 146 -25.91 12.29 2.27
C LEU A 146 -26.56 11.73 1.01
N LEU A 147 -26.97 10.45 1.00
CA LEU A 147 -27.63 9.84 -0.16
C LEU A 147 -28.92 10.58 -0.53
N GLU A 148 -29.73 10.95 0.46
CA GLU A 148 -30.91 11.80 0.25
C GLU A 148 -30.54 13.16 -0.33
N ALA A 149 -29.50 13.83 0.19
CA ALA A 149 -29.01 15.11 -0.32
C ALA A 149 -28.49 14.99 -1.77
N LEU A 150 -27.96 13.84 -2.16
CA LEU A 150 -27.54 13.53 -3.53
C LEU A 150 -28.73 13.18 -4.44
N GLY A 151 -29.94 13.02 -3.90
CA GLY A 151 -31.15 12.64 -4.62
C GLY A 151 -31.20 11.15 -4.94
N ILE A 152 -30.52 10.31 -4.17
CA ILE A 152 -30.52 8.85 -4.34
C ILE A 152 -31.66 8.28 -3.47
N PRO A 153 -32.59 7.51 -4.05
CA PRO A 153 -33.70 6.94 -3.30
C PRO A 153 -33.20 5.93 -2.27
N LEU A 154 -33.69 6.03 -1.03
CA LEU A 154 -33.31 5.12 0.06
C LEU A 154 -33.95 3.72 -0.03
N ASP A 155 -34.96 3.55 -0.88
CA ASP A 155 -35.65 2.29 -1.13
C ASP A 155 -34.88 1.43 -2.17
N ASN A 156 -33.58 1.25 -1.93
CA ASN A 156 -32.72 0.40 -2.75
C ASN A 156 -32.22 -0.78 -1.92
N HIS A 157 -32.29 -1.99 -2.49
CA HIS A 157 -31.77 -3.22 -1.90
C HIS A 157 -30.29 -3.13 -1.48
N VAL A 158 -29.47 -2.35 -2.19
CA VAL A 158 -28.06 -2.08 -1.84
C VAL A 158 -27.98 -1.31 -0.52
N ILE A 159 -28.84 -0.30 -0.35
CA ILE A 159 -28.91 0.53 0.87
C ILE A 159 -29.45 -0.30 2.03
N GLU A 160 -30.45 -1.15 1.78
CA GLU A 160 -30.96 -2.07 2.80
C GLU A 160 -29.88 -3.06 3.27
N LYS A 161 -29.10 -3.62 2.35
CA LYS A 161 -27.95 -4.48 2.68
C LYS A 161 -26.90 -3.74 3.51
N PHE A 162 -26.65 -2.47 3.19
CA PHE A 162 -25.75 -1.62 3.98
C PHE A 162 -26.26 -1.36 5.40
N ILE A 163 -27.55 -1.06 5.57
CA ILE A 163 -28.16 -0.91 6.91
C ILE A 163 -28.08 -2.24 7.66
N ASN A 164 -28.32 -3.37 7.01
CA ASN A 164 -28.30 -4.69 7.64
C ASN A 164 -26.90 -5.16 8.08
N ARG A 165 -25.83 -4.56 7.56
CA ARG A 165 -24.46 -4.78 8.05
C ARG A 165 -24.17 -4.03 9.35
N GLY A 166 -25.03 -3.10 9.75
CA GLY A 166 -24.86 -2.35 11.00
C GLY A 166 -25.13 -3.17 12.24
N ASP A 167 -24.53 -2.76 13.35
CA ASP A 167 -24.68 -3.40 14.64
C ASP A 167 -26.04 -3.07 15.27
N GLY A 168 -26.73 -4.08 15.77
CA GLY A 168 -28.00 -3.95 16.49
C GLY A 168 -29.11 -4.88 15.95
N ASP A 169 -30.03 -5.23 16.84
CA ASP A 169 -31.12 -6.16 16.49
C ASP A 169 -32.23 -5.49 15.66
N LEU A 170 -32.48 -4.19 15.92
CA LEU A 170 -33.51 -3.40 15.26
C LEU A 170 -32.91 -2.54 14.14
N LYS A 171 -33.66 -2.36 13.04
CA LYS A 171 -33.25 -1.53 11.88
C LYS A 171 -32.84 -0.12 12.27
N GLU A 172 -33.55 0.51 13.21
CA GLU A 172 -33.22 1.85 13.70
C GLU A 172 -31.91 1.89 14.49
N LEU A 173 -31.61 0.86 15.29
CA LEU A 173 -30.33 0.77 16.00
C LEU A 173 -29.17 0.58 15.00
N ARG A 174 -29.38 -0.22 13.95
CA ARG A 174 -28.39 -0.38 12.89
C ARG A 174 -28.10 0.93 12.14
N LYS A 175 -29.08 1.82 11.96
CA LYS A 175 -28.83 3.14 11.37
C LYS A 175 -27.93 4.02 12.25
N ILE A 176 -28.00 3.86 13.56
CA ILE A 176 -27.23 4.68 14.52
C ILE A 176 -25.82 4.13 14.70
N SER A 177 -25.56 2.89 14.31
CA SER A 177 -24.24 2.27 14.40
C SER A 177 -23.18 3.01 13.54
N GLY A 178 -21.93 2.97 14.02
CA GLY A 178 -20.80 3.63 13.38
C GLY A 178 -20.47 3.04 12.01
N CYS A 179 -20.12 3.89 11.05
CA CYS A 179 -19.80 3.50 9.68
C CYS A 179 -18.33 3.78 9.41
N SER A 180 -17.61 2.79 8.86
CA SER A 180 -16.23 3.02 8.41
C SER A 180 -16.20 3.66 7.02
N ILE A 181 -15.12 4.38 6.71
CA ILE A 181 -14.89 4.95 5.37
C ILE A 181 -14.97 3.87 4.27
N GLN A 182 -14.48 2.66 4.56
CA GLN A 182 -14.52 1.54 3.63
C GLN A 182 -15.96 1.12 3.32
N GLU A 183 -16.81 0.96 4.33
CA GLU A 183 -18.23 0.60 4.12
C GLU A 183 -18.99 1.69 3.37
N PHE A 184 -18.68 2.95 3.66
CA PHE A 184 -19.24 4.10 2.95
C PHE A 184 -18.86 4.08 1.47
N GLY A 185 -17.60 3.85 1.16
CA GLY A 185 -17.12 3.76 -0.22
C GLY A 185 -17.69 2.55 -0.97
N GLU A 186 -17.76 1.38 -0.33
CA GLU A 186 -18.37 0.18 -0.91
C GLU A 186 -19.85 0.39 -1.25
N LEU A 187 -20.61 1.09 -0.39
CA LEU A 187 -22.00 1.43 -0.68
C LEU A 187 -22.12 2.23 -1.99
N LEU A 188 -21.31 3.27 -2.15
CA LEU A 188 -21.33 4.09 -3.36
C LEU A 188 -20.82 3.35 -4.59
N GLU A 189 -19.82 2.48 -4.43
CA GLU A 189 -19.36 1.58 -5.48
C GLU A 189 -20.47 0.65 -5.97
N TYR A 190 -21.19 -0.01 -5.05
CA TYR A 190 -22.30 -0.86 -5.43
C TYR A 190 -23.41 -0.08 -6.13
N LEU A 191 -23.72 1.14 -5.68
CA LEU A 191 -24.69 2.01 -6.35
C LEU A 191 -24.23 2.41 -7.75
N VAL A 192 -22.96 2.78 -7.93
CA VAL A 192 -22.39 3.11 -9.25
C VAL A 192 -22.42 1.90 -10.18
N ILE A 193 -22.07 0.72 -9.68
CA ILE A 193 -22.10 -0.53 -10.46
C ILE A 193 -23.53 -0.85 -10.88
N GLU A 194 -24.51 -0.75 -9.99
CA GLU A 194 -25.92 -1.00 -10.32
C GLU A 194 -26.44 -0.01 -11.39
N GLN A 195 -26.07 1.27 -11.27
CA GLN A 195 -26.43 2.28 -12.28
C GLN A 195 -25.74 2.01 -13.63
N ARG A 196 -24.49 1.57 -13.62
CA ARG A 196 -23.77 1.17 -14.84
C ARG A 196 -24.41 -0.05 -15.51
N ILE A 197 -24.85 -1.04 -14.73
CA ILE A 197 -25.61 -2.19 -15.25
C ILE A 197 -26.92 -1.72 -15.91
N ASN A 198 -27.57 -0.71 -15.32
CA ASN A 198 -28.76 -0.07 -15.88
C ASN A 198 -28.46 0.96 -16.99
N SER A 199 -27.25 0.94 -17.57
CA SER A 199 -26.80 1.82 -18.67
C SER A 199 -26.76 3.32 -18.34
N ASN A 200 -26.59 3.68 -17.07
CA ASN A 200 -26.45 5.06 -16.61
C ASN A 200 -24.98 5.40 -16.27
N ASP A 201 -24.13 5.46 -17.30
CA ASP A 201 -22.70 5.76 -17.15
C ASP A 201 -22.43 7.17 -16.62
N ALA A 202 -23.36 8.11 -16.80
CA ALA A 202 -23.26 9.49 -16.32
C ALA A 202 -23.50 9.61 -14.80
N PHE A 203 -23.92 8.55 -14.12
CA PHE A 203 -24.20 8.60 -12.69
C PHE A 203 -22.95 8.94 -11.86
N GLU A 204 -21.80 8.32 -12.18
CA GLU A 204 -20.55 8.50 -11.44
C GLU A 204 -20.01 9.93 -11.56
N SER A 205 -20.07 10.53 -12.76
CA SER A 205 -19.65 11.92 -12.99
C SER A 205 -20.60 12.94 -12.33
N ASN A 206 -21.91 12.68 -12.37
CA ASN A 206 -22.90 13.49 -11.65
C ASN A 206 -22.67 13.44 -10.12
N LEU A 207 -22.40 12.24 -9.58
CA LEU A 207 -22.07 12.04 -8.17
C LEU A 207 -20.82 12.83 -7.78
N LEU A 208 -19.76 12.77 -8.59
CA LEU A 208 -18.53 13.55 -8.40
C LEU A 208 -18.82 15.06 -8.33
N SER A 209 -19.62 15.58 -9.27
CA SER A 209 -19.94 17.01 -9.31
C SER A 209 -20.66 17.49 -8.05
N LYS A 210 -21.65 16.70 -7.57
CA LYS A 210 -22.43 17.02 -6.37
C LYS A 210 -21.58 16.94 -5.10
N ILE A 211 -20.70 15.95 -4.99
CA ILE A 211 -19.82 15.83 -3.82
C ILE A 211 -18.81 16.99 -3.80
N LYS A 212 -18.24 17.37 -4.95
CA LYS A 212 -17.37 18.56 -5.04
C LYS A 212 -18.11 19.82 -4.58
N GLU A 213 -19.37 19.98 -4.98
CA GLU A 213 -20.21 21.09 -4.52
C GLU A 213 -20.40 21.07 -3.00
N ILE A 214 -20.76 19.91 -2.44
CA ILE A 214 -20.93 19.74 -0.98
C ILE A 214 -19.63 20.04 -0.23
N ASN A 215 -18.50 19.49 -0.68
CA ASN A 215 -17.20 19.75 -0.08
C ASN A 215 -16.80 21.21 -0.16
N SER A 216 -17.10 21.91 -1.27
CA SER A 216 -16.83 23.34 -1.39
C SER A 216 -17.64 24.17 -0.37
N LYS A 217 -18.89 23.80 -0.11
CA LYS A 217 -19.73 24.42 0.92
C LYS A 217 -19.18 24.19 2.32
N LEU A 218 -18.73 22.96 2.61
CA LEU A 218 -18.08 22.61 3.87
C LEU A 218 -16.76 23.36 4.10
N ASP A 219 -15.92 23.46 3.07
CA ASP A 219 -14.65 24.19 3.15
C ASP A 219 -14.89 25.68 3.45
N ASN A 220 -15.89 26.28 2.80
CA ASN A 220 -16.25 27.68 3.04
C ASN A 220 -16.74 27.93 4.48
N MET A 221 -17.49 26.99 5.08
CA MET A 221 -17.87 27.07 6.50
C MET A 221 -16.64 26.95 7.43
N HIS A 222 -15.65 26.13 7.08
CA HIS A 222 -14.44 25.94 7.88
C HIS A 222 -13.43 27.11 7.81
N VAL A 223 -13.53 27.99 6.81
CA VAL A 223 -12.71 29.22 6.76
C VAL A 223 -13.12 30.20 7.85
N GLU A 224 -14.40 30.25 8.22
CA GLU A 224 -14.91 31.11 9.30
C GLU A 224 -14.68 30.52 10.69
N THR A 225 -14.66 29.20 10.81
CA THR A 225 -14.36 28.49 12.05
C THR A 225 -13.27 27.46 11.81
N ARG A 226 -11.99 27.86 11.77
CA ARG A 226 -10.90 26.89 11.89
C ARG A 226 -10.93 26.32 13.31
N PRO A 227 -11.38 25.08 13.54
CA PRO A 227 -11.21 24.48 14.84
C PRO A 227 -9.71 24.22 14.93
N THR A 228 -9.01 24.93 15.82
CA THR A 228 -7.72 24.43 16.28
C THR A 228 -7.95 23.00 16.72
N PHE A 229 -7.28 22.03 16.09
CA PHE A 229 -7.33 20.63 16.51
C PHE A 229 -7.13 20.59 18.04
N ARG A 230 -8.21 20.31 18.77
CA ARG A 230 -8.20 20.17 20.23
C ARG A 230 -8.45 18.70 20.48
N LEU A 231 -7.40 18.00 20.91
CA LEU A 231 -7.57 16.72 21.57
C LEU A 231 -8.53 16.94 22.74
N GLY A 232 -9.72 16.35 22.68
CA GLY A 232 -10.79 16.55 23.67
C GLY A 232 -10.39 16.14 25.09
N ASN A 233 -9.29 15.37 25.23
CA ASN A 233 -8.72 15.02 26.51
C ASN A 233 -7.50 15.92 26.85
N PRO A 234 -7.61 16.82 27.84
CA PRO A 234 -6.53 17.74 28.21
C PRO A 234 -5.27 17.02 28.73
N TYR A 235 -5.41 15.81 29.28
CA TYR A 235 -4.29 15.01 29.77
C TYR A 235 -3.48 14.36 28.63
N ILE A 236 -4.12 14.09 27.49
CA ILE A 236 -3.46 13.51 26.31
C ILE A 236 -2.98 14.63 25.38
N ALA A 237 -3.67 15.78 25.36
CA ALA A 237 -3.34 16.92 24.52
C ALA A 237 -1.90 17.42 24.73
N GLY A 238 -1.42 17.46 25.97
CA GLY A 238 -0.04 17.84 26.29
C GLY A 238 0.97 16.87 25.69
N ALA A 239 0.84 15.58 26.04
CA ALA A 239 1.76 14.54 25.57
C ALA A 239 1.74 14.36 24.05
N ALA A 240 0.56 14.38 23.42
CA ALA A 240 0.44 14.27 21.97
C ALA A 240 1.01 15.49 21.25
N LYS A 241 0.88 16.69 21.82
CA LYS A 241 1.51 17.91 21.26
C LYS A 241 3.02 17.84 21.38
N GLU A 242 3.55 17.35 22.50
CA GLU A 242 4.98 17.14 22.71
C GLU A 242 5.54 16.09 21.74
N ILE A 243 4.85 14.95 21.58
CA ILE A 243 5.20 13.91 20.59
C ILE A 243 5.13 14.45 19.17
N ALA A 244 4.09 15.23 18.82
CA ALA A 244 3.98 15.83 17.49
C ALA A 244 5.10 16.84 17.23
N GLN A 245 5.48 17.63 18.23
CA GLN A 245 6.62 18.55 18.16
C GLN A 245 7.94 17.80 18.00
N GLU A 246 8.15 16.71 18.75
CA GLU A 246 9.32 15.84 18.59
C GLU A 246 9.35 15.19 17.20
N LEU A 247 8.26 14.59 16.74
CA LEU A 247 8.17 14.00 15.40
C LEU A 247 8.41 15.02 14.30
N LEU A 248 7.97 16.27 14.48
CA LEU A 248 8.27 17.36 13.55
C LEU A 248 9.77 17.67 13.48
N LYS A 249 10.55 17.47 14.55
CA LYS A 249 12.03 17.60 14.50
C LYS A 249 12.64 16.53 13.59
N TYR A 250 12.07 15.33 13.57
CA TYR A 250 12.56 14.21 12.75
C TYR A 250 12.02 14.16 11.32
N ASN A 251 10.98 14.94 11.02
CA ASN A 251 10.33 14.98 9.70
C ASN A 251 10.75 16.19 8.86
N VAL A 252 11.75 16.96 9.33
CA VAL A 252 12.39 17.98 8.51
C VAL A 252 13.34 17.29 7.54
N PRO A 253 13.31 17.60 6.24
CA PRO A 253 14.27 17.05 5.29
C PRO A 253 15.69 17.37 5.78
N ASP A 254 16.47 16.33 6.06
CA ASP A 254 17.86 16.49 6.41
C ASP A 254 18.60 17.07 5.19
N HIS A 255 18.93 18.35 5.26
CA HIS A 255 19.67 19.04 4.20
C HIS A 255 21.15 18.63 4.17
N SER A 256 21.58 17.67 5.00
CA SER A 256 22.96 17.16 5.03
C SER A 256 23.44 16.65 3.67
N GLU A 257 22.58 15.93 2.92
CA GLU A 257 22.93 15.43 1.59
C GLU A 257 23.12 16.57 0.58
N GLU A 258 22.25 17.59 0.60
CA GLU A 258 22.35 18.77 -0.27
C GLU A 258 23.61 19.58 0.07
N ILE A 259 23.91 19.77 1.36
CA ILE A 259 25.13 20.46 1.82
C ILE A 259 26.37 19.70 1.34
N LEU A 260 26.38 18.37 1.47
CA LEU A 260 27.50 17.53 1.04
C LEU A 260 27.71 17.61 -0.49
N GLN A 261 26.64 17.60 -1.27
CA GLN A 261 26.72 17.73 -2.73
C GLN A 261 27.32 19.09 -3.15
N VAL A 262 26.78 20.20 -2.62
CA VAL A 262 27.27 21.55 -2.93
C VAL A 262 28.72 21.74 -2.49
N THR A 263 29.11 21.16 -1.35
CA THR A 263 30.51 21.19 -0.87
C THR A 263 31.45 20.46 -1.82
N ASN A 264 31.06 19.27 -2.30
CA ASN A 264 31.86 18.49 -3.26
C ASN A 264 32.02 19.21 -4.61
N GLU A 265 30.98 19.89 -5.09
CA GLU A 265 31.05 20.69 -6.31
C GLU A 265 31.93 21.92 -6.15
N LEU A 266 31.87 22.58 -4.99
CA LEU A 266 32.75 23.69 -4.65
C LEU A 266 34.22 23.25 -4.65
N ASP A 267 34.54 22.15 -3.99
CA ASP A 267 35.90 21.58 -3.95
C ASP A 267 36.42 21.17 -5.33
N ARG A 268 35.54 20.66 -6.19
CA ARG A 268 35.90 20.32 -7.57
C ARG A 268 36.25 21.58 -8.36
N ASN A 269 35.46 22.63 -8.24
CA ASN A 269 35.67 23.88 -8.96
C ASN A 269 36.88 24.67 -8.46
N THR A 270 37.16 24.67 -7.15
CA THR A 270 38.38 25.28 -6.59
C THR A 270 39.63 24.58 -7.10
N ARG A 271 39.65 23.24 -7.17
CA ARG A 271 40.77 22.49 -7.79
C ARG A 271 40.95 22.81 -9.27
N PHE A 272 39.87 23.05 -10.01
CA PHE A 272 39.97 23.46 -11.41
C PHE A 272 40.52 24.88 -11.56
N LYS A 273 40.10 25.79 -10.69
CA LYS A 273 40.66 27.15 -10.62
C LYS A 273 42.16 27.11 -10.36
N GLU A 274 42.62 26.39 -9.35
CA GLU A 274 44.05 26.25 -9.02
C GLU A 274 44.86 25.68 -10.21
N LYS A 275 44.33 24.68 -10.91
CA LYS A 275 44.97 24.10 -12.12
C LYS A 275 45.07 25.08 -13.29
N LEU A 276 44.20 26.08 -13.36
CA LEU A 276 44.24 27.11 -14.39
C LEU A 276 45.16 28.26 -13.98
N GLU A 277 45.14 28.67 -12.71
CA GLU A 277 45.98 29.74 -12.16
C GLU A 277 47.46 29.36 -12.07
N THR A 278 47.78 28.07 -11.97
CA THR A 278 49.17 27.56 -12.00
C THR A 278 49.83 27.71 -13.39
N LYS A 279 49.07 28.01 -14.44
CA LYS A 279 49.64 28.26 -15.78
C LYS A 279 50.10 29.71 -15.90
N ALA A 280 51.41 29.89 -16.15
CA ALA A 280 52.05 31.22 -16.25
C ALA A 280 51.52 32.13 -17.38
N LYS A 281 50.90 31.57 -18.43
CA LYS A 281 50.21 32.31 -19.49
C LYS A 281 48.94 31.57 -19.88
N LEU A 282 47.79 32.15 -19.55
CA LEU A 282 46.48 31.63 -19.96
C LEU A 282 46.15 32.12 -21.38
N THR A 283 45.59 31.25 -22.20
CA THR A 283 44.99 31.63 -23.47
C THR A 283 43.64 32.35 -23.25
N ASN A 284 43.17 33.15 -24.21
CA ASN A 284 41.87 33.84 -24.13
C ASN A 284 40.69 32.89 -23.81
N ILE A 285 40.76 31.64 -24.25
CA ILE A 285 39.75 30.61 -23.97
C ILE A 285 39.83 30.16 -22.50
N GLU A 286 41.04 29.94 -22.00
CA GLU A 286 41.25 29.56 -20.59
C GLU A 286 40.88 30.69 -19.64
N GLN A 287 41.11 31.95 -20.03
CA GLN A 287 40.70 33.12 -19.24
C GLN A 287 39.17 33.23 -19.15
N ARG A 288 38.43 32.95 -20.24
CA ARG A 288 36.96 32.86 -20.19
C ARG A 288 36.48 31.71 -19.30
N ARG A 289 37.14 30.55 -19.36
CA ARG A 289 36.83 29.40 -18.49
C ARG A 289 37.10 29.70 -17.02
N LEU A 290 38.18 30.41 -16.72
CA LEU A 290 38.51 30.85 -15.36
C LEU A 290 37.45 31.79 -14.80
N ASN A 291 36.98 32.76 -15.60
CA ASN A 291 35.90 33.65 -15.19
C ASN A 291 34.60 32.88 -14.91
N PHE A 292 34.24 31.92 -15.78
CA PHE A 292 33.08 31.07 -15.56
C PHE A 292 33.19 30.23 -14.27
N ILE A 293 34.37 29.65 -14.00
CA ILE A 293 34.61 28.88 -12.78
C ILE A 293 34.51 29.77 -11.54
N ASN A 294 35.00 31.02 -11.60
CA ASN A 294 34.86 31.97 -10.49
C ASN A 294 33.39 32.34 -10.23
N ASP A 295 32.62 32.62 -11.27
CA ASP A 295 31.18 32.91 -11.14
C ASP A 295 30.41 31.73 -10.51
N GLU A 296 30.79 30.50 -10.88
CA GLU A 296 30.17 29.28 -10.35
C GLU A 296 30.55 29.03 -8.89
N ILE A 297 31.81 29.27 -8.51
CA ILE A 297 32.27 29.21 -7.11
C ILE A 297 31.47 30.20 -6.25
N ASP A 298 31.28 31.43 -6.71
CA ASP A 298 30.51 32.45 -5.98
C ASP A 298 29.04 32.05 -5.79
N ARG A 299 28.44 31.39 -6.78
CA ARG A 299 27.07 30.86 -6.69
C ARG A 299 26.98 29.72 -5.67
N LEU A 300 27.88 28.75 -5.74
CA LEU A 300 27.93 27.61 -4.83
C LEU A 300 28.17 28.06 -3.38
N GLN A 301 29.02 29.08 -3.15
CA GLN A 301 29.22 29.64 -1.81
C GLN A 301 27.95 30.30 -1.24
N LYS A 302 27.20 31.04 -2.07
CA LYS A 302 25.91 31.64 -1.65
C LYS A 302 24.87 30.57 -1.32
N GLU A 303 24.81 29.52 -2.14
CA GLU A 303 23.89 28.41 -1.92
C GLU A 303 24.23 27.62 -0.65
N LEU A 304 25.51 27.33 -0.43
CA LEU A 304 26.01 26.69 0.78
C LEU A 304 25.71 27.52 2.03
N GLY A 305 25.89 28.84 1.98
CA GLY A 305 25.50 29.76 3.06
C GLY A 305 23.99 29.71 3.36
N ARG A 306 23.15 29.64 2.32
CA ARG A 306 21.69 29.50 2.47
C ARG A 306 21.31 28.16 3.10
N LEU A 307 21.94 27.07 2.68
CA LEU A 307 21.69 25.73 3.23
C LEU A 307 22.15 25.61 4.68
N HIS A 308 23.33 26.14 5.04
CA HIS A 308 23.77 26.20 6.44
C HIS A 308 22.86 27.08 7.30
N HIS A 309 22.38 28.21 6.79
CA HIS A 309 21.43 29.04 7.54
C HIS A 309 20.12 28.29 7.81
N LYS A 310 19.58 27.61 6.80
CA LYS A 310 18.41 26.72 6.96
C LYS A 310 18.70 25.64 7.99
N ASN A 311 19.83 24.94 7.88
CA ASN A 311 20.20 23.86 8.79
C ASN A 311 20.40 24.33 10.24
N ASN A 312 21.02 25.50 10.44
CA ASN A 312 21.20 26.09 11.77
C ASN A 312 19.87 26.53 12.39
N LEU A 313 18.92 27.04 11.59
CA LEU A 313 17.56 27.33 12.07
C LEU A 313 16.81 26.08 12.55
N LEU A 314 17.21 24.88 12.09
CA LEU A 314 16.65 23.61 12.53
C LEU A 314 17.26 23.12 13.84
N HIS A 315 18.54 23.40 14.09
CA HIS A 315 19.23 22.96 15.30
C HIS A 315 19.09 23.91 16.50
N TYR A 316 18.67 25.16 16.30
CA TYR A 316 18.53 26.18 17.36
C TYR A 316 17.07 26.43 17.82
N LYS A 317 16.11 25.58 17.44
CA LYS A 317 14.71 25.62 17.91
C LYS A 317 14.30 24.33 18.60
#